data_AF-A0A956Z5R1-F1
#
_entry.id   AF-A0A956Z5R1-F1
#
_cell.length_a   1.000
_cell.length_b   1.000
_cell.length_c   1.000
_cell.angle_alpha   90.00
_cell.angle_beta   90.00
_cell.angle_gamma   90.00
#
_symmetry.space_group_name_H-M   'P 1'
#
loop_
_entity.id
_entity.type
_entity.pdbx_description
1 polymer ?
#
loop_
_entity_poly.entity_id
_entity_poly.type
_entity_poly.pdbx_seq_one_letter_code
_entity_poly.pdbx_strand_id
1 'polypeptide(L)' 'PALGSAMHAAVAAGIYPNIQAAAEKMGKLKDEVVTPIAANQKVYDRLYADYKTLYDYFGRGTNDVMKRLKQIKREARA' A
#
# COMPACT_ATOMS: atom_id res chain seq x y z
N PRO A 1 0.23 9.98 11.59
CA PRO A 1 -0.81 10.74 10.84
C PRO A 1 -1.32 12.03 11.55
N ALA A 2 -0.43 12.86 12.12
CA ALA A 2 -0.82 14.11 12.80
C ALA A 2 -0.40 15.37 12.03
N LEU A 3 0.74 15.32 11.33
CA LEU A 3 1.27 16.43 10.56
C LEU A 3 0.33 16.88 9.42
N GLY A 4 -0.26 15.92 8.70
CA GLY A 4 -1.22 16.23 7.63
C GLY A 4 -2.44 17.00 8.16
N SER A 5 -3.00 16.59 9.30
CA SER A 5 -4.11 17.30 9.94
C SER A 5 -3.71 18.71 10.37
N ALA A 6 -2.50 18.88 10.92
CA ALA A 6 -1.97 20.19 11.29
C ALA A 6 -1.76 21.11 10.07
N MET A 7 -1.33 20.56 8.92
CA MET A 7 -1.22 21.31 7.67
C MET A 7 -2.58 21.82 7.20
N HIS A 8 -3.62 20.97 7.23
CA HIS A 8 -4.98 21.40 6.91
C HIS A 8 -5.51 22.46 7.88
N ALA A 9 -5.25 22.32 9.18
CA ALA A 9 -5.60 23.35 10.16
C ALA A 9 -4.90 24.69 9.90
N ALA A 10 -3.63 24.67 9.49
CA ALA A 10 -2.89 25.88 9.15
C ALA A 10 -3.45 26.58 7.89
N VAL A 11 -3.93 25.81 6.91
CA VAL A 11 -4.64 26.38 5.75
C VAL A 11 -5.99 26.97 6.16
N ALA A 12 -6.78 26.25 6.96
CA ALA A 12 -8.07 26.74 7.46
C ALA A 12 -7.92 28.00 8.33
N ALA A 13 -6.83 28.12 9.08
CA ALA A 13 -6.47 29.29 9.86
C ALA A 13 -5.92 30.45 9.02
N GLY A 14 -5.79 30.29 7.70
CA GLY A 14 -5.28 31.34 6.80
C GLY A 14 -3.76 31.57 6.87
N ILE A 15 -3.01 30.71 7.56
CA ILE A 15 -1.54 30.80 7.67
C ILE A 15 -0.89 30.46 6.33
N TYR A 16 -1.48 29.52 5.59
CA TYR A 16 -1.07 29.18 4.22
C TYR A 16 -2.27 29.29 3.26
N PRO A 17 -2.05 29.73 2.02
CA PRO A 17 -3.12 29.94 1.04
C PRO A 17 -3.75 28.63 0.54
N ASN A 18 -3.01 27.51 0.58
CA ASN A 18 -3.48 26.19 0.16
C ASN A 18 -2.60 25.08 0.78
N ILE A 19 -3.02 23.83 0.58
CA ILE A 19 -2.34 22.66 1.15
C ILE A 19 -0.95 22.42 0.56
N GLN A 20 -0.71 22.83 -0.69
CA GLN A 20 0.59 22.73 -1.34
C GLN A 20 1.61 23.66 -0.66
N ALA A 21 1.24 24.91 -0.39
CA ALA A 21 2.09 25.87 0.33
C ALA A 21 2.38 25.41 1.76
N ALA A 22 1.38 24.83 2.45
CA ALA A 22 1.60 24.20 3.75
C ALA A 22 2.55 22.99 3.65
N ALA A 23 2.44 22.16 2.62
CA ALA A 23 3.28 20.99 2.41
C ALA A 23 4.74 21.35 2.13
N GLU A 24 4.99 22.38 1.33
CA GLU A 24 6.34 22.87 1.03
C GLU A 24 7.08 23.36 2.30
N LYS A 25 6.36 23.95 3.26
CA LYS A 25 6.95 24.51 4.48
C LYS A 25 6.94 23.57 5.68
N MET A 26 5.93 22.71 5.79
CA MET A 26 5.72 21.83 6.95
C MET A 26 6.07 20.37 6.65
N GLY A 27 6.11 19.98 5.38
CA GLY A 27 6.51 18.65 4.95
C GLY A 27 7.96 18.38 5.35
N LYS A 28 8.20 17.25 6.00
CA LYS A 28 9.54 16.77 6.33
C LYS A 28 9.75 15.42 5.69
N LEU A 29 10.68 15.38 4.75
CA LEU A 29 11.20 14.15 4.15
C LEU A 29 12.53 13.82 4.81
N LYS A 30 12.89 12.53 4.82
CA LYS A 30 14.27 12.13 5.13
C LYS A 30 15.15 12.41 3.92
N ASP A 31 16.41 12.73 4.15
CA ASP A 31 17.39 12.95 3.07
C ASP A 31 17.77 11.63 2.36
N GLU A 32 17.58 10.50 3.03
CA GLU A 32 17.86 9.18 2.47
C GLU A 32 16.78 8.77 1.45
N VAL A 33 17.21 8.55 0.21
CA VAL A 33 16.35 8.09 -0.89
C VAL A 33 16.70 6.64 -1.22
N VAL A 34 15.73 5.74 -1.10
CA VAL A 34 15.88 4.34 -1.53
C VAL A 34 15.55 4.24 -3.01
N THR A 35 16.56 4.03 -3.85
CA THR A 35 16.41 3.90 -5.29
C THR A 35 16.41 2.44 -5.73
N PRO A 36 15.65 2.07 -6.79
CA PRO A 36 15.69 0.71 -7.31
C PRO A 36 17.08 0.31 -7.85
N ILE A 37 17.49 -0.93 -7.58
CA ILE A 37 18.68 -1.53 -8.17
C ILE A 37 18.25 -2.25 -9.45
N ALA A 38 18.74 -1.82 -10.62
CA ALA A 38 18.30 -2.33 -11.93
C ALA A 38 18.48 -3.85 -12.09
N ALA A 39 19.53 -4.42 -11.50
CA ALA A 39 19.75 -5.86 -11.49
C ALA A 39 18.65 -6.62 -10.72
N ASN A 40 18.18 -6.05 -9.61
CA ASN A 40 17.13 -6.66 -8.79
C ASN A 40 15.75 -6.55 -9.45
N GLN A 41 15.49 -5.46 -10.18
CA GLN A 41 14.21 -5.26 -10.88
C GLN A 41 13.87 -6.46 -11.77
N LYS A 42 14.81 -6.91 -12.62
CA LYS A 42 14.59 -8.04 -13.52
C LYS A 42 14.24 -9.34 -12.79
N VAL A 43 14.79 -9.53 -11.59
CA VAL A 43 14.49 -10.70 -10.74
C VAL A 43 13.10 -10.54 -10.12
N TYR A 44 12.78 -9.36 -9.59
CA TYR A 44 11.47 -9.07 -9.01
C TYR A 44 10.34 -9.13 -10.04
N ASP A 45 10.56 -8.77 -11.29
CA ASP A 45 9.56 -8.89 -12.35
C ASP A 45 9.14 -10.35 -12.56
N ARG A 46 10.10 -11.27 -12.54
CA ARG A 46 9.84 -12.71 -12.64
C ARG A 46 9.08 -13.22 -11.41
N LEU A 47 9.55 -12.86 -10.21
CA LEU A 47 8.88 -13.22 -8.97
C LEU A 47 7.44 -12.68 -8.91
N TYR A 48 7.23 -11.45 -9.40
CA TYR A 48 5.92 -10.83 -9.43
C TYR A 48 4.98 -11.51 -10.42
N ALA A 49 5.48 -11.98 -11.56
CA ALA A 49 4.67 -12.74 -12.52
C ALA A 49 4.14 -14.05 -11.90
N ASP A 50 5.00 -14.78 -11.18
CA ASP A 50 4.61 -16.01 -10.47
C ASP A 50 3.63 -15.69 -9.33
N TYR A 51 3.91 -14.66 -8.54
CA TYR A 51 3.00 -14.17 -7.51
C TYR A 51 1.62 -13.84 -8.09
N LYS A 52 1.57 -13.10 -9.20
CA LYS A 52 0.31 -12.69 -9.84
C LYS A 52 -0.49 -13.91 -10.31
N THR A 53 0.18 -14.91 -10.86
CA THR A 53 -0.46 -16.17 -11.27
C THR A 53 -1.12 -16.84 -10.08
N LEU A 54 -0.41 -16.96 -8.95
CA LEU A 54 -0.96 -17.54 -7.71
C LEU A 54 -2.09 -16.68 -7.13
N TYR A 55 -1.92 -15.36 -7.14
CA TYR A 55 -2.93 -14.40 -6.70
C TYR A 55 -4.22 -14.54 -7.50
N ASP A 56 -4.14 -14.58 -8.83
CA ASP A 56 -5.32 -14.73 -9.69
C ASP A 56 -5.95 -16.13 -9.52
N TYR A 57 -5.13 -17.18 -9.38
CA TYR A 57 -5.60 -18.55 -9.19
C TYR A 57 -6.42 -18.71 -7.89
N PHE A 58 -5.86 -18.27 -6.76
CA PHE A 58 -6.51 -18.42 -5.45
C PHE A 58 -7.48 -17.28 -5.09
N GLY A 59 -7.34 -16.11 -5.72
CA GLY A 59 -8.04 -14.88 -5.33
C GLY A 59 -9.13 -14.41 -6.29
N ARG A 60 -9.14 -14.86 -7.56
CA ARG A 60 -10.12 -14.40 -8.57
C ARG A 60 -11.10 -15.46 -9.06
N GLY A 61 -11.24 -16.56 -8.32
CA GLY A 61 -12.29 -17.56 -8.55
C GLY A 61 -11.88 -18.71 -9.48
N THR A 62 -10.66 -18.73 -10.03
CA THR A 62 -10.12 -19.90 -10.74
C THR A 62 -10.10 -21.13 -9.82
N ASN A 63 -9.73 -20.94 -8.55
CA ASN A 63 -9.83 -21.96 -7.52
C ASN A 63 -10.19 -21.36 -6.15
N ASP A 64 -11.46 -21.49 -5.74
CA ASP A 64 -11.96 -21.06 -4.44
C ASP A 64 -11.57 -21.96 -3.24
N VAL A 65 -10.49 -22.75 -3.35
CA VAL A 65 -10.06 -23.69 -2.30
C VAL A 65 -9.92 -23.03 -0.93
N MET A 66 -9.40 -21.80 -0.87
CA MET A 66 -9.24 -21.08 0.39
C MET A 66 -10.60 -20.82 1.09
N LYS A 67 -11.66 -20.51 0.33
CA LYS A 67 -13.02 -20.33 0.87
C LYS A 67 -13.60 -21.65 1.36
N ARG A 68 -13.46 -22.72 0.56
CA ARG A 68 -13.94 -24.07 0.93
C ARG A 68 -13.27 -24.56 2.22
N LEU A 69 -11.96 -24.41 2.35
CA LEU A 69 -11.23 -24.81 3.56
C LEU A 69 -11.68 -24.01 4.80
N LYS A 70 -11.94 -22.70 4.64
CA LYS A 70 -12.51 -21.88 5.74
C LYS A 70 -13.90 -22.36 6.14
N GLN A 71 -14.72 -22.79 5.18
CA GLN A 71 -16.05 -23.33 5.44
C GLN A 71 -15.98 -24.67 6.20
N ILE A 72 -15.16 -25.61 5.74
CA ILE A 72 -14.93 -26.89 6.42
C ILE A 72 -14.46 -26.65 7.87
N LYS A 73 -13.53 -25.71 8.07
CA LYS A 73 -13.06 -25.34 9.42
C LYS A 73 -14.18 -24.81 10.32
N ARG A 74 -15.16 -24.08 9.76
CA ARG A 74 -16.31 -23.57 10.52
C ARG A 74 -17.25 -24.70 10.91
N GLU A 75 -17.54 -25.60 9.97
CA GLU A 75 -18.40 -26.76 10.18
C GLU A 75 -17.81 -27.71 11.23
N ALA A 76 -16.51 -27.97 11.19
CA ALA A 76 -15.83 -28.83 12.17
C ALA A 76 -15.75 -28.23 13.59
N ARG A 77 -16.09 -26.94 13.76
CA ARG A 77 -16.09 -26.23 15.06
C ARG A 77 -17.49 -25.99 15.61
N ALA A 78 -18.53 -26.26 14.81
CA ALA A 78 -19.92 -26.23 15.25
C ALA A 78 -20.25 -27.53 15.99
#